data_AF-A0A1G0AGD1-F1
#
_entry.id   AF-A0A1G0AGD1-F1
#
_cell.length_a   1.000
_cell.length_b   1.000
_cell.length_c   1.000
_cell.angle_alpha   90.00
_cell.angle_beta   90.00
_cell.angle_gamma   90.00
#
_symmetry.space_group_name_H-M   'P 1'
#
loop_
_entity.id
_entity.type
_entity.pdbx_description
1 polymer ?
#
loop_
_entity_poly.entity_id
_entity_poly.type
_entity_poly.pdbx_seq_one_letter_code
_entity_poly.pdbx_strand_id
1 'polypeptide(L)' 'MPRWPMMAGLRSRVVVSIVVFVGWLIFLLLFAGFWAQDFSFIQSIIIILVSALVGIAILGAMWASWGMRFLR' A
#
# COMPACT_ATOMS: atom_id res chain seq x y z
N MET A 1 33.56 -3.28 6.34
CA MET A 1 32.23 -3.81 6.71
C MET A 1 31.59 -4.42 5.47
N PRO A 2 31.24 -5.72 5.46
CA PRO A 2 30.53 -6.32 4.33
C PRO A 2 29.19 -5.61 4.14
N ARG A 3 29.00 -4.95 3.00
CA ARG A 3 27.71 -4.35 2.62
C ARG A 3 26.87 -5.48 2.04
N TRP A 4 26.19 -6.23 2.90
CA TRP A 4 25.35 -7.35 2.45
C TRP A 4 24.28 -6.84 1.46
N PRO A 5 24.27 -7.29 0.19
CA PRO A 5 23.37 -6.78 -0.83
C PRO A 5 21.88 -7.00 -0.52
N MET A 6 21.57 -7.91 0.41
CA MET A 6 20.21 -8.16 0.91
C MET A 6 19.56 -6.92 1.58
N MET A 7 20.34 -6.10 2.29
CA MET A 7 19.79 -4.94 3.01
C MET A 7 19.44 -3.77 2.08
N ALA A 8 20.10 -3.70 0.92
CA ALA A 8 19.90 -2.61 -0.05
C ALA A 8 18.49 -2.63 -0.67
N GLY A 9 17.83 -3.80 -0.72
CA GLY A 9 16.46 -3.92 -1.20
C GLY A 9 15.39 -3.87 -0.11
N LEU A 10 15.70 -4.30 1.12
CA LEU A 10 14.70 -4.41 2.18
C LEU A 10 14.29 -3.02 2.71
N ARG A 11 15.26 -2.11 2.88
CA ARG A 11 15.01 -0.76 3.40
C ARG A 11 14.03 0.03 2.55
N SER A 12 14.19 0.02 1.23
CA SER A 12 13.28 0.75 0.33
C SER A 12 11.87 0.18 0.35
N ARG A 13 11.72 -1.14 0.44
CA ARG A 13 10.41 -1.80 0.54
C ARG A 13 9.68 -1.44 1.83
N VAL A 14 10.39 -1.42 2.96
CA VAL A 14 9.80 -0.99 4.25
C VAL A 14 9.33 0.47 4.16
N VAL A 15 10.15 1.36 3.60
CA VAL A 15 9.78 2.77 3.41
C VAL A 15 8.55 2.88 2.51
N VAL A 16 8.51 2.18 1.38
CA VAL A 16 7.35 2.19 0.47
C VAL A 16 6.10 1.63 1.16
N SER A 17 6.21 0.54 1.94
CA SER A 17 5.08 0.00 2.72
C SER A 17 4.50 1.03 3.69
N ILE A 18 5.36 1.76 4.41
CA ILE A 18 4.94 2.82 5.33
C ILE A 18 4.24 3.94 4.56
N VAL A 19 4.83 4.39 3.44
CA VAL A 19 4.25 5.47 2.63
C VAL A 19 2.90 5.07 2.05
N VAL A 20 2.76 3.85 1.52
CA VAL A 20 1.47 3.35 0.98
C VAL A 20 0.43 3.27 2.09
N PHE A 21 0.79 2.73 3.26
CA PHE A 21 -0.13 2.62 4.38
C PHE A 21 -0.56 3.99 4.93
N VAL A 22 0.39 4.90 5.17
CA VAL A 22 0.10 6.26 5.63
C VAL A 22 -0.71 7.03 4.59
N GLY A 23 -0.36 6.91 3.31
CA GLY A 23 -1.11 7.51 2.21
C GLY A 23 -2.54 7.00 2.14
N TRP A 24 -2.76 5.71 2.37
CA TRP A 24 -4.09 5.13 2.44
C TRP A 24 -4.88 5.65 3.65
N LEU A 25 -4.26 5.79 4.83
CA LEU A 25 -4.92 6.41 5.99
C LEU A 25 -5.29 7.87 5.74
N ILE A 26 -4.40 8.65 5.11
CA ILE A 26 -4.69 10.04 4.71
C ILE A 26 -5.90 10.06 3.77
N PHE A 27 -5.92 9.17 2.77
CA PHE A 27 -7.07 9.02 1.87
C PHE A 27 -8.35 8.70 2.64
N LEU A 28 -8.33 7.77 3.60
CA LEU A 28 -9.52 7.43 4.40
C LEU A 28 -10.03 8.63 5.20
N LEU A 29 -9.14 9.41 5.81
CA LEU A 29 -9.52 10.59 6.58
C LEU A 29 -10.12 11.68 5.68
N LEU A 30 -9.51 11.93 4.52
CA LEU A 30 -10.03 12.89 3.55
C LEU A 30 -11.36 12.43 2.96
N PHE A 31 -11.46 11.15 2.60
CA PHE A 31 -12.68 10.57 2.07
C PHE A 31 -13.81 10.65 3.08
N ALA A 32 -13.61 10.17 4.31
CA ALA A 32 -14.62 10.19 5.35
C ALA A 32 -15.03 11.61 5.76
N GLY A 33 -14.08 12.54 5.85
CA GLY A 33 -14.32 13.90 6.31
C GLY A 33 -14.95 14.82 5.27
N PHE A 34 -14.67 14.61 3.98
CA PHE A 34 -15.03 15.59 2.94
C PHE A 34 -15.84 15.01 1.77
N TRP A 35 -15.68 13.74 1.42
CA TRP A 35 -16.29 13.17 0.22
C TRP A 35 -17.40 12.17 0.50
N ALA A 36 -17.37 11.48 1.64
CA ALA A 36 -18.30 10.41 1.97
C ALA A 36 -19.76 10.88 2.06
N GLN A 37 -20.00 12.18 2.28
CA GLN A 37 -21.34 12.77 2.35
C GLN A 37 -22.07 12.77 1.00
N ASP A 38 -21.33 12.75 -0.12
CA ASP A 38 -21.89 12.74 -1.48
C ASP A 38 -22.24 11.32 -1.97
N PHE A 39 -21.92 10.29 -1.18
CA PHE A 39 -22.09 8.89 -1.53
C PHE A 39 -23.06 8.19 -0.58
N SER A 40 -23.82 7.23 -1.11
CA SER A 40 -24.60 6.33 -0.26
C SER A 40 -23.68 5.42 0.57
N PHE A 41 -24.21 4.87 1.67
CA PHE A 41 -23.45 4.00 2.57
C PHE A 41 -22.73 2.85 1.83
N ILE A 42 -23.42 2.20 0.90
CA ILE A 42 -22.85 1.11 0.09
C ILE A 42 -21.76 1.61 -0.86
N GLN A 43 -21.95 2.76 -1.51
CA GLN A 43 -20.94 3.35 -2.40
C GLN A 43 -19.66 3.70 -1.62
N SER A 44 -19.79 4.26 -0.41
CA SER A 44 -18.64 4.57 0.45
C SER A 44 -17.85 3.32 0.85
N ILE A 45 -18.55 2.22 1.17
CA ILE A 45 -17.89 0.93 1.43
C ILE A 45 -17.13 0.44 0.19
N ILE A 46 -17.75 0.51 -0.99
CA ILE A 46 -17.11 0.09 -2.25
C ILE A 46 -15.84 0.90 -2.49
N ILE A 47 -15.88 2.22 -2.34
CA ILE A 47 -14.72 3.09 -2.54
C ILE A 47 -13.57 2.74 -1.57
N ILE A 48 -13.89 2.52 -0.29
CA ILE A 48 -12.90 2.11 0.71
C ILE A 48 -12.27 0.76 0.32
N LEU A 49 -13.07 -0.24 -0.03
CA LEU A 49 -12.57 -1.56 -0.43
C LEU A 49 -11.72 -1.49 -1.70
N VAL A 50 -12.16 -0.76 -2.72
CA VAL A 50 -11.40 -0.58 -3.96
C VAL A 50 -10.06 0.10 -3.68
N SER A 51 -10.03 1.14 -2.85
CA SER A 51 -8.78 1.81 -2.47
C SER A 51 -7.82 0.88 -1.72
N ALA A 52 -8.34 0.01 -0.85
CA ALA A 52 -7.55 -0.99 -0.13
C ALA A 52 -6.96 -2.02 -1.11
N LEU A 53 -7.74 -2.49 -2.09
CA LEU A 53 -7.26 -3.38 -3.13
C LEU A 53 -6.13 -2.77 -3.96
N VAL A 54 -6.20 -1.46 -4.25
CA VAL A 54 -5.10 -0.73 -4.91
C VAL A 54 -3.83 -0.76 -4.05
N GLY A 55 -3.94 -0.49 -2.75
CA GLY A 55 -2.81 -0.57 -1.82
C GLY A 55 -2.20 -1.98 -1.78
N ILE A 56 -3.05 -3.01 -1.68
CA ILE A 56 -2.63 -4.42 -1.70
C ILE A 56 -1.94 -4.78 -3.01
N ALA A 57 -2.45 -4.32 -4.16
CA ALA A 57 -1.86 -4.60 -5.46
C ALA A 57 -0.46 -3.97 -5.58
N ILE A 58 -0.28 -2.72 -5.14
CA ILE A 58 1.01 -2.02 -5.14
C ILE A 58 2.02 -2.77 -4.28
N LEU A 59 1.65 -3.10 -3.04
CA LEU A 59 2.55 -3.82 -2.12
C LEU A 59 2.81 -5.25 -2.61
N GLY A 60 1.78 -5.96 -3.05
CA GLY A 60 1.87 -7.30 -3.60
C GLY A 60 2.84 -7.37 -4.78
N ALA A 61 2.73 -6.47 -5.75
CA ALA A 61 3.65 -6.43 -6.89
C ALA A 61 5.11 -6.13 -6.46
N MET A 62 5.30 -5.18 -5.54
CA MET A 62 6.62 -4.82 -5.02
C MET A 62 7.30 -5.99 -4.27
N TRP A 63 6.54 -6.73 -3.46
CA TRP A 63 7.07 -7.86 -2.69
C TRP A 63 7.22 -9.13 -3.54
N ALA A 64 6.27 -9.43 -4.43
CA ALA A 64 6.32 -10.58 -5.33
C ALA A 64 7.54 -10.53 -6.25
N SER A 65 7.81 -9.38 -6.87
CA SER A 65 8.98 -9.17 -7.74
C SER A 65 10.33 -9.40 -7.03
N TRP A 66 10.38 -9.26 -5.71
CA TRP A 66 11.57 -9.53 -4.91
C TRP A 66 11.64 -10.96 -4.40
N GLY A 67 10.53 -11.49 -3.87
CA GLY A 67 10.46 -12.86 -3.36
C GLY A 67 10.80 -13.89 -4.42
N MET A 68 10.40 -13.65 -5.68
CA MET A 68 10.75 -14.50 -6.82
C MET A 68 12.26 -14.61 -7.08
N ARG A 69 13.10 -13.72 -6.54
CA ARG A 69 14.56 -13.81 -6.66
C ARG A 69 15.18 -14.89 -5.77
N PHE A 70 14.47 -15.35 -4.73
CA PHE A 70 14.92 -16.43 -3.84
C PHE A 70 14.33 -17.79 -4.18
N LEU A 71 13.43 -17.86 -5.17
CA LEU A 71 12.84 -19.10 -5.68
C LEU A 71 13.66 -19.72 -6.83
N ARG A 72 14.79 -19.11 -7.20
CA ARG A 72 15.77 -19.62 -8.18
C ARG A 72 17.02 -20.07 -7.44
#